data_AF-F4D461-F1
#
_entry.id   AF-F4D461-F1
#
_cell.length_a   1.000
_cell.length_b   1.000
_cell.length_c   1.000
_cell.angle_alpha   90.00
_cell.angle_beta   90.00
_cell.angle_gamma   90.00
#
_symmetry.space_group_name_H-M   'P 1'
#
loop_
_entity.id
_entity.type
_entity.pdbx_description
1 polymer ?
#
loop_
_entity_poly.entity_id
_entity_poly.type
_entity_poly.pdbx_seq_one_letter_code
_entity_poly.pdbx_strand_id
1 'polypeptide(L)'
;MRITGLISLRGNGRFIDINTNENNQIDHILQTHKAFKGDYLNDTQANKLAFFNYMAIVDSFLVSVTPISADESVKSSKLNELATTYTKDFIKQELLITCNKQESKDSFLRLIDKPLRLEFLSAIFLKQHFENLSVIPNYKSDDEGLPVYTASGNKPDIVAMDTKVQSYIEVSLIRDRSQSALEMIPIARHLKELIKNSADIREKFSVFVAPNIHDDAKEYAEFAQFKHKIDICCYAINDFIKKVENSTEWLQINDNLKA
;
A
#
# COMPACT_ATOMS: atom_id res chain seq x y z
N MET A 1 2.44 -4.24 -17.67
CA MET A 1 1.41 -3.32 -18.18
C MET A 1 0.79 -2.49 -17.06
N ARG A 2 0.12 -3.05 -16.05
CA ARG A 2 -0.41 -2.26 -14.91
C ARG A 2 0.61 -1.39 -14.18
N ILE A 3 1.87 -1.84 -14.09
CA ILE A 3 3.00 -1.08 -13.52
C ILE A 3 3.40 0.17 -14.34
N THR A 4 2.69 0.51 -15.42
CA THR A 4 2.83 1.83 -16.05
C THR A 4 1.79 2.83 -15.54
N GLY A 5 0.78 2.39 -14.79
CA GLY A 5 -0.38 3.19 -14.38
C GLY A 5 -1.41 3.41 -15.50
N LEU A 6 -1.09 3.08 -16.76
CA LEU A 6 -1.96 3.38 -17.91
C LEU A 6 -3.05 2.32 -18.16
N ILE A 7 -2.98 1.17 -17.48
CA ILE A 7 -3.87 0.02 -17.70
C ILE A 7 -4.50 -0.38 -16.36
N SER A 8 -5.82 -0.43 -16.34
CA SER A 8 -6.65 -0.86 -15.23
C SER A 8 -7.13 -2.30 -15.41
N LEU A 9 -7.56 -2.93 -14.32
CA LEU A 9 -8.27 -4.21 -14.36
C LEU A 9 -9.77 -3.96 -14.30
N ARG A 10 -10.57 -4.69 -15.08
CA ARG A 10 -12.04 -4.66 -15.03
C ARG A 10 -12.62 -6.04 -14.74
N GLY A 11 -13.87 -6.05 -14.27
CA GLY A 11 -14.63 -7.29 -14.07
C GLY A 11 -13.96 -8.25 -13.09
N ASN A 12 -13.42 -7.72 -11.98
CA ASN A 12 -12.67 -8.47 -10.97
C ASN A 12 -11.42 -9.18 -11.54
N GLY A 13 -10.61 -8.45 -12.30
CA GLY A 13 -9.35 -8.96 -12.87
C GLY A 13 -9.51 -9.80 -14.14
N ARG A 14 -10.72 -9.90 -14.72
CA ARG A 14 -10.98 -10.70 -15.92
C ARG A 14 -10.68 -9.98 -17.23
N PHE A 15 -10.69 -8.65 -17.21
CA PHE A 15 -10.41 -7.84 -18.38
C PHE A 15 -9.36 -6.78 -18.06
N ILE A 16 -8.65 -6.34 -19.08
CA ILE A 16 -7.75 -5.18 -19.02
C ILE A 16 -8.40 -4.05 -19.82
N ASP A 17 -8.24 -2.83 -19.33
CA ASP A 17 -8.77 -1.64 -19.98
C ASP A 17 -7.85 -0.44 -19.74
N ILE A 18 -8.11 0.65 -20.44
CA ILE A 18 -7.41 1.93 -20.31
C ILE A 18 -7.76 2.55 -18.95
N ASN A 19 -6.74 3.02 -18.21
CA ASN A 19 -6.96 3.79 -16.99
C ASN A 19 -7.40 5.21 -17.37
N THR A 20 -8.66 5.52 -17.15
CA THR A 20 -9.26 6.79 -17.57
C THR A 20 -8.73 8.00 -16.79
N ASN A 21 -8.13 7.77 -15.61
CA ASN A 21 -7.40 8.81 -14.88
C ASN A 21 -6.18 9.33 -15.66
N GLU A 22 -5.67 8.56 -16.63
CA GLU A 22 -4.44 8.84 -17.37
C GLU A 22 -4.71 9.10 -18.87
N ASN A 23 -5.95 9.45 -19.23
CA ASN A 23 -6.38 9.65 -20.64
C ASN A 23 -5.47 10.65 -21.39
N ASN A 24 -5.06 11.75 -20.75
CA ASN A 24 -4.20 12.75 -21.38
C ASN A 24 -2.84 12.15 -21.79
N GLN A 25 -2.25 11.32 -20.93
CA GLN A 25 -0.99 10.64 -21.22
C GLN A 25 -1.16 9.57 -22.28
N ILE A 26 -2.28 8.85 -22.23
CA ILE A 26 -2.58 7.79 -23.19
C ILE A 26 -2.80 8.37 -24.59
N ASP A 27 -3.58 9.44 -24.71
CA ASP A 27 -3.81 10.15 -25.97
C ASP A 27 -2.49 10.70 -26.55
N HIS A 28 -1.63 11.27 -25.71
CA HIS A 28 -0.29 11.71 -26.13
C HIS A 28 0.56 10.56 -26.67
N ILE A 29 0.57 9.41 -25.99
CA ILE A 29 1.30 8.22 -26.44
C ILE A 29 0.75 7.72 -27.78
N LEU A 30 -0.57 7.68 -27.94
CA LEU A 30 -1.23 7.22 -29.16
C LEU A 30 -0.96 8.15 -30.36
N GLN A 31 -0.83 9.46 -30.11
CA GLN A 31 -0.49 10.46 -31.13
C GLN A 31 1.00 10.53 -31.43
N THR A 32 1.86 10.07 -30.52
CA THR A 32 3.32 10.14 -30.67
C THR A 32 3.84 8.99 -31.53
N HIS A 33 4.10 9.26 -32.81
CA HIS A 33 4.73 8.31 -33.74
C HIS A 33 6.22 8.59 -33.91
N LYS A 34 7.02 8.28 -32.89
CA LYS A 34 8.49 8.29 -32.99
C LYS A 34 8.98 6.85 -33.10
N ALA A 35 9.05 6.31 -34.31
CA ALA A 35 9.67 5.00 -34.53
C ALA A 35 11.19 5.14 -34.72
N PHE A 36 11.96 4.14 -34.25
CA PHE A 36 13.37 4.03 -34.60
C PHE A 36 13.50 3.88 -36.12
N LYS A 37 14.40 4.66 -36.73
CA LYS A 37 14.58 4.71 -38.18
C LYS A 37 15.68 3.77 -38.71
N GLY A 38 16.39 3.07 -37.83
CA GLY A 38 17.42 2.10 -38.20
C GLY A 38 16.87 0.69 -38.39
N ASP A 39 17.74 -0.23 -38.77
CA ASP A 39 17.41 -1.64 -38.96
C ASP A 39 17.58 -2.39 -37.63
N TYR A 40 16.50 -2.96 -37.09
CA TYR A 40 16.52 -3.70 -35.82
C TYR A 40 17.37 -4.97 -35.86
N LEU A 41 17.64 -5.53 -37.05
CA LEU A 41 18.42 -6.76 -37.21
C LEU A 41 19.91 -6.49 -37.48
N ASN A 42 20.29 -5.23 -37.67
CA ASN A 42 21.67 -4.83 -37.91
C ASN A 42 22.43 -4.67 -36.59
N ASP A 43 23.43 -5.51 -36.35
CA ASP A 43 24.20 -5.55 -35.10
C ASP A 43 25.52 -4.76 -35.16
N THR A 44 25.74 -3.96 -36.21
CA THR A 44 26.91 -3.09 -36.31
C THR A 44 26.94 -2.09 -35.15
N GLN A 45 28.14 -1.68 -34.75
CA GLN A 45 28.33 -0.75 -33.64
C GLN A 45 27.62 0.59 -33.88
N ALA A 46 27.59 1.06 -35.12
CA ALA A 46 26.91 2.30 -35.51
C ALA A 46 25.38 2.19 -35.30
N ASN A 47 24.77 1.08 -35.69
CA ASN A 47 23.32 0.88 -35.53
C ASN A 47 22.94 0.69 -34.05
N LYS A 48 23.75 -0.05 -33.28
CA LYS A 48 23.59 -0.16 -31.82
C LYS A 48 23.62 1.20 -31.14
N LEU A 49 24.62 2.05 -31.45
CA LEU A 49 24.72 3.40 -30.91
C LEU A 49 23.51 4.27 -31.29
N ALA A 50 23.06 4.20 -32.54
CA ALA A 50 21.87 4.92 -32.99
C ALA A 50 20.61 4.47 -32.24
N PHE A 51 20.45 3.17 -31.99
CA PHE A 51 19.35 2.63 -31.20
C PHE A 51 19.39 3.11 -29.75
N PHE A 52 20.55 3.07 -29.08
CA PHE A 52 20.69 3.58 -27.72
C PHE A 52 20.38 5.08 -27.63
N ASN A 53 20.86 5.87 -28.58
CA ASN A 53 20.55 7.30 -28.63
C ASN A 53 19.05 7.56 -28.82
N TYR A 54 18.36 6.74 -29.62
CA TYR A 54 16.92 6.79 -29.77
C TYR A 54 16.17 6.41 -28.49
N MET A 55 16.57 5.31 -27.83
CA MET A 55 15.95 4.86 -26.57
C MET A 55 16.21 5.81 -25.39
N ALA A 56 17.28 6.61 -25.46
CA ALA A 56 17.61 7.63 -24.46
C ALA A 56 16.79 8.92 -24.62
N ILE A 57 15.97 9.06 -25.67
CA ILE A 57 15.13 10.25 -25.86
C ILE A 57 14.07 10.28 -24.75
N VAL A 58 14.14 11.31 -23.92
CA VAL A 58 13.13 11.56 -22.88
C VAL A 58 11.96 12.32 -23.47
N ASP A 59 10.75 11.82 -23.25
CA ASP A 59 9.53 12.56 -23.53
C ASP A 59 9.23 13.52 -22.37
N SER A 60 9.46 14.82 -22.60
CA SER A 60 9.29 15.85 -21.59
C SER A 60 7.84 16.01 -21.12
N PHE A 61 6.86 15.67 -21.95
CA PHE A 61 5.46 15.68 -21.52
C PHE A 61 5.22 14.57 -20.51
N LEU A 62 5.56 13.32 -20.84
CA LEU A 62 5.36 12.19 -19.94
C LEU A 62 6.12 12.31 -18.61
N VAL A 63 7.26 13.00 -18.60
CA VAL A 63 8.03 13.26 -17.36
C VAL A 63 7.46 14.41 -16.53
N SER A 64 6.85 15.41 -17.17
CA SER A 64 6.34 16.60 -16.47
C SER A 64 4.90 16.47 -16.01
N VAL A 65 4.15 15.48 -16.51
CA VAL A 65 2.76 15.27 -16.10
C VAL A 65 2.71 14.87 -14.64
N THR A 66 2.13 15.74 -13.82
CA THR A 66 1.70 15.40 -12.47
C THR A 66 0.56 14.38 -12.55
N PRO A 67 0.64 13.25 -11.83
CA PRO A 67 -0.46 12.29 -11.76
C PRO A 67 -1.73 13.01 -11.32
N ILE A 68 -2.83 12.79 -12.04
CA ILE A 68 -4.14 13.20 -11.54
C ILE A 68 -4.37 12.38 -10.27
N SER A 69 -4.58 13.05 -9.14
CA SER A 69 -4.93 12.35 -7.91
C SER A 69 -6.19 11.54 -8.20
N ALA A 70 -6.09 10.21 -8.11
CA ALA A 70 -7.27 9.36 -8.13
C ALA A 70 -8.28 9.91 -7.12
N ASP A 71 -9.55 9.91 -7.49
CA ASP A 71 -10.61 10.39 -6.62
C ASP A 71 -10.65 9.50 -5.37
N GLU A 72 -10.27 10.07 -4.22
CA GLU A 72 -10.27 9.39 -2.93
C GLU A 72 -11.65 8.82 -2.58
N SER A 73 -12.73 9.41 -3.11
CA SER A 73 -14.09 8.90 -2.94
C SER A 73 -14.33 7.58 -3.68
N VAL A 74 -13.70 7.37 -4.85
CA VAL A 74 -13.79 6.13 -5.63
C VAL A 74 -13.06 5.01 -4.90
N LYS A 75 -11.83 5.27 -4.43
CA LYS A 75 -11.04 4.31 -3.63
C LYS A 75 -11.77 3.90 -2.35
N SER A 76 -12.34 4.86 -1.61
CA SER A 76 -13.14 4.60 -0.41
C SER A 76 -14.40 3.79 -0.73
N SER A 77 -15.11 4.12 -1.81
CA SER A 77 -16.30 3.39 -2.25
C SER A 77 -15.97 1.94 -2.62
N LYS A 78 -14.87 1.72 -3.37
CA LYS A 78 -14.40 0.39 -3.74
C LYS A 78 -13.97 -0.43 -2.52
N LEU A 79 -13.29 0.19 -1.55
CA LEU A 79 -12.94 -0.47 -0.29
C LEU A 79 -14.19 -0.97 0.45
N ASN A 80 -15.24 -0.14 0.54
CA ASN A 80 -16.50 -0.52 1.17
C ASN A 80 -17.23 -1.63 0.41
N GLU A 81 -17.26 -1.56 -0.92
CA GLU A 81 -17.82 -2.61 -1.79
C GLU A 81 -17.11 -3.95 -1.56
N LEU A 82 -15.78 -3.96 -1.51
CA LEU A 82 -15.02 -5.20 -1.33
C LEU A 82 -15.11 -5.74 0.10
N ALA A 83 -15.15 -4.86 1.10
CA ALA A 83 -15.38 -5.24 2.49
C ALA A 83 -16.73 -5.94 2.71
N THR A 84 -17.76 -5.56 1.93
CA THR A 84 -19.08 -6.18 1.98
C THR A 84 -19.20 -7.42 1.09
N THR A 85 -18.48 -7.45 -0.05
CA THR A 85 -18.51 -8.55 -1.02
C THR A 85 -17.73 -9.77 -0.53
N TYR A 86 -16.53 -9.57 0.01
CA TYR A 86 -15.73 -10.66 0.53
C TYR A 86 -16.17 -11.05 1.94
N THR A 87 -16.08 -12.35 2.25
CA THR A 87 -16.31 -12.82 3.62
C THR A 87 -15.10 -12.51 4.50
N LYS A 88 -15.32 -12.33 5.81
CA LYS A 88 -14.23 -12.13 6.79
C LYS A 88 -13.23 -13.28 6.76
N ASP A 89 -13.72 -14.52 6.71
CA ASP A 89 -12.88 -15.72 6.64
C ASP A 89 -12.02 -15.75 5.37
N PHE A 90 -12.58 -15.35 4.22
CA PHE A 90 -11.80 -15.26 2.97
C PHE A 90 -10.65 -14.26 3.10
N ILE A 91 -10.92 -13.05 3.59
CA ILE A 91 -9.89 -12.02 3.78
C ILE A 91 -8.82 -12.47 4.78
N LYS A 92 -9.23 -13.10 5.88
CA LYS A 92 -8.32 -13.71 6.85
C LYS A 92 -7.40 -14.75 6.20
N GLN A 93 -7.94 -15.66 5.39
CA GLN A 93 -7.12 -16.67 4.70
C GLN A 93 -6.17 -16.01 3.69
N GLU A 94 -6.62 -15.02 2.93
CA GLU A 94 -5.77 -14.32 1.96
C GLU A 94 -4.67 -13.50 2.64
N LEU A 95 -4.91 -12.91 3.82
CA LEU A 95 -3.85 -12.30 4.64
C LEU A 95 -2.79 -13.33 5.03
N LEU A 96 -3.21 -14.49 5.52
CA LEU A 96 -2.29 -15.58 5.89
C LEU A 96 -1.51 -16.13 4.69
N ILE A 97 -2.16 -16.26 3.53
CA ILE A 97 -1.51 -16.68 2.27
C ILE A 97 -0.46 -15.64 1.85
N THR A 98 -0.81 -14.36 1.90
CA THR A 98 0.07 -13.24 1.53
C THR A 98 1.31 -13.16 2.42
N CYS A 99 1.13 -13.37 3.72
CA CYS A 99 2.23 -13.45 4.68
C CYS A 99 2.98 -14.80 4.66
N ASN A 100 2.73 -15.69 3.71
CA ASN A 100 3.43 -16.96 3.56
C ASN A 100 4.05 -17.09 2.16
N LYS A 101 4.76 -18.20 1.91
CA LYS A 101 5.39 -18.47 0.60
C LYS A 101 4.37 -18.86 -0.49
N GLN A 102 3.09 -18.94 -0.15
CA GLN A 102 2.02 -19.33 -1.07
C GLN A 102 1.64 -18.17 -1.99
N GLU A 103 0.97 -18.48 -3.10
CA GLU A 103 0.34 -17.50 -3.97
C GLU A 103 -1.18 -17.57 -3.82
N SER A 104 -1.85 -16.42 -3.97
CA SER A 104 -3.31 -16.39 -4.03
C SER A 104 -3.80 -17.18 -5.24
N LYS A 105 -4.89 -17.93 -5.05
CA LYS A 105 -5.60 -18.62 -6.13
C LYS A 105 -6.77 -17.80 -6.66
N ASP A 106 -7.11 -16.71 -6.00
CA ASP A 106 -8.15 -15.80 -6.47
C ASP A 106 -7.71 -15.11 -7.77
N SER A 107 -8.64 -15.00 -8.72
CA SER A 107 -8.34 -14.48 -10.06
C SER A 107 -7.92 -13.02 -10.05
N PHE A 108 -8.38 -12.24 -9.08
CA PHE A 108 -8.08 -10.83 -8.95
C PHE A 108 -6.87 -10.61 -8.03
N LEU A 109 -6.91 -11.12 -6.81
CA LEU A 109 -5.85 -10.87 -5.81
C LEU A 109 -4.49 -11.35 -6.30
N ARG A 110 -4.44 -12.48 -7.05
CA ARG A 110 -3.19 -12.98 -7.65
C ARG A 110 -2.50 -11.97 -8.56
N LEU A 111 -3.24 -11.01 -9.13
CA LEU A 111 -2.72 -9.96 -10.03
C LEU A 111 -2.15 -8.75 -9.29
N ILE A 112 -2.28 -8.70 -7.96
CA ILE A 112 -1.70 -7.68 -7.08
C ILE A 112 -0.40 -8.25 -6.52
N ASP A 113 0.71 -7.51 -6.57
CA ASP A 113 1.96 -7.96 -5.98
C ASP A 113 1.84 -8.14 -4.45
N LYS A 114 2.69 -8.98 -3.86
CA LYS A 114 2.53 -9.41 -2.46
C LYS A 114 2.56 -8.26 -1.44
N PRO A 115 3.54 -7.32 -1.47
CA PRO A 115 3.53 -6.17 -0.57
C PRO A 115 2.24 -5.35 -0.67
N LEU A 116 1.86 -4.95 -1.88
CA LEU A 116 0.65 -4.18 -2.11
C LEU A 116 -0.62 -4.94 -1.72
N ARG A 117 -0.65 -6.26 -1.92
CA ARG A 117 -1.75 -7.12 -1.51
C ARG A 117 -1.89 -7.15 0.01
N LEU A 118 -0.78 -7.13 0.76
CA LEU A 118 -0.82 -7.08 2.23
C LEU A 118 -1.43 -5.76 2.73
N GLU A 119 -1.02 -4.62 2.17
CA GLU A 119 -1.61 -3.30 2.46
C GLU A 119 -3.13 -3.32 2.18
N PHE A 120 -3.49 -3.78 0.99
CA PHE A 120 -4.87 -3.80 0.52
C PHE A 120 -5.78 -4.70 1.37
N LEU A 121 -5.35 -5.93 1.63
CA LEU A 121 -6.11 -6.88 2.44
C LEU A 121 -6.22 -6.42 3.90
N SER A 122 -5.19 -5.77 4.44
CA SER A 122 -5.23 -5.22 5.80
C SER A 122 -6.27 -4.10 5.89
N ALA A 123 -6.38 -3.24 4.88
CA ALA A 123 -7.41 -2.21 4.83
C ALA A 123 -8.83 -2.81 4.77
N ILE A 124 -9.05 -3.83 3.94
CA ILE A 124 -10.35 -4.53 3.86
C ILE A 124 -10.68 -5.18 5.21
N PHE A 125 -9.72 -5.87 5.81
CA PHE A 125 -9.89 -6.58 7.08
C PHE A 125 -10.28 -5.61 8.21
N LEU A 126 -9.60 -4.47 8.33
CA LEU A 126 -9.96 -3.43 9.31
C LEU A 126 -11.37 -2.90 9.06
N LYS A 127 -11.73 -2.62 7.80
CA LYS A 127 -13.05 -2.11 7.43
C LYS A 127 -14.17 -3.11 7.77
N GLN A 128 -13.91 -4.40 7.65
CA GLN A 128 -14.86 -5.46 7.99
C GLN A 128 -15.11 -5.62 9.50
N HIS A 129 -14.14 -5.26 10.33
CA HIS A 129 -14.18 -5.50 11.77
C HIS A 129 -14.59 -4.29 12.60
N PHE A 130 -14.39 -3.06 12.09
CA PHE A 130 -14.70 -1.85 12.84
C PHE A 130 -15.63 -0.93 12.03
N GLU A 131 -16.91 -0.88 12.43
CA GLU A 131 -17.94 -0.08 11.74
C GLU A 131 -17.64 1.43 11.76
N ASN A 132 -17.16 1.93 12.91
CA ASN A 132 -16.90 3.35 13.14
C ASN A 132 -15.46 3.79 12.82
N LEU A 133 -14.65 2.89 12.27
CA LEU A 133 -13.27 3.20 11.91
C LEU A 133 -13.21 3.71 10.48
N SER A 134 -12.70 4.93 10.32
CA SER A 134 -12.28 5.44 9.02
C SER A 134 -10.95 4.78 8.65
N VAL A 135 -10.96 3.93 7.63
CA VAL A 135 -9.80 3.22 7.12
C VAL A 135 -9.38 3.86 5.80
N ILE A 136 -8.25 4.55 5.79
CA ILE A 136 -7.77 5.36 4.67
C ILE A 136 -6.44 4.77 4.18
N PRO A 137 -6.46 3.88 3.17
CA PRO A 137 -5.24 3.34 2.60
C PRO A 137 -4.54 4.34 1.67
N ASN A 138 -3.20 4.38 1.75
CA ASN A 138 -2.36 5.27 0.97
C ASN A 138 -1.76 4.64 -0.30
N TYR A 139 -2.06 3.37 -0.59
CA TYR A 139 -1.75 2.79 -1.89
C TYR A 139 -2.35 3.65 -3.01
N LYS A 140 -1.67 3.71 -4.15
CA LYS A 140 -2.20 4.35 -5.36
C LYS A 140 -3.20 3.42 -6.01
N SER A 141 -4.36 3.94 -6.39
CA SER A 141 -5.39 3.18 -7.09
C SER A 141 -5.51 3.58 -8.55
N ASP A 142 -6.08 2.67 -9.34
CA ASP A 142 -6.62 3.01 -10.66
C ASP A 142 -7.94 3.77 -10.53
N ASP A 143 -8.55 4.07 -11.68
CA ASP A 143 -9.86 4.72 -11.81
C ASP A 143 -11.06 3.91 -11.29
N GLU A 144 -10.86 2.64 -10.91
CA GLU A 144 -11.87 1.83 -10.22
C GLU A 144 -11.60 1.72 -8.71
N GLY A 145 -10.56 2.39 -8.19
CA GLY A 145 -10.19 2.31 -6.79
C GLY A 145 -9.41 1.04 -6.43
N LEU A 146 -8.94 0.26 -7.41
CA LEU A 146 -8.15 -0.95 -7.19
C LEU A 146 -6.66 -0.62 -7.06
N PRO A 147 -5.91 -1.30 -6.19
CA PRO A 147 -4.51 -0.97 -5.93
C PRO A 147 -3.60 -1.24 -7.14
N VAL A 148 -2.69 -0.29 -7.42
CA VAL A 148 -1.68 -0.35 -8.49
C VAL A 148 -0.25 -0.23 -7.95
N TYR A 149 -0.03 0.58 -6.91
CA TYR A 149 1.26 0.71 -6.24
C TYR A 149 1.09 0.91 -4.74
N THR A 150 2.10 0.50 -3.98
CA THR A 150 2.23 0.76 -2.54
C THR A 150 2.22 2.25 -2.21
N ALA A 151 2.05 2.58 -0.94
CA ALA A 151 2.15 3.95 -0.47
C ALA A 151 3.46 4.62 -0.92
N SER A 152 3.37 5.89 -1.30
CA SER A 152 4.56 6.71 -1.57
C SER A 152 5.36 6.92 -0.28
N GLY A 153 6.68 7.07 -0.39
CA GLY A 153 7.53 7.38 0.76
C GLY A 153 7.03 8.58 1.57
N ASN A 154 7.24 8.54 2.89
CA ASN A 154 6.74 9.49 3.89
C ASN A 154 5.23 9.47 4.17
N LYS A 155 4.49 8.49 3.62
CA LYS A 155 3.13 8.18 4.05
C LYS A 155 3.12 6.81 4.73
N PRO A 156 2.27 6.60 5.75
CA PRO A 156 2.03 5.26 6.27
C PRO A 156 1.23 4.44 5.26
N ASP A 157 1.22 3.13 5.36
CA ASP A 157 0.41 2.30 4.45
C ASP A 157 -1.09 2.58 4.60
N ILE A 158 -1.57 2.67 5.84
CA ILE A 158 -2.98 2.96 6.15
C ILE A 158 -3.06 3.93 7.33
N VAL A 159 -3.97 4.89 7.24
CA VAL A 159 -4.42 5.69 8.39
C VAL A 159 -5.73 5.10 8.89
N ALA A 160 -5.78 4.66 10.15
CA ALA A 160 -7.03 4.28 10.80
C ALA A 160 -7.39 5.29 11.89
N MET A 161 -8.62 5.77 11.82
CA MET A 161 -9.03 6.94 12.57
C MET A 161 -10.49 6.84 12.99
N ASP A 162 -10.76 7.03 14.27
CA ASP A 162 -12.10 7.17 14.82
C ASP A 162 -12.20 8.48 15.65
N THR A 163 -13.16 8.55 16.56
CA THR A 163 -13.36 9.73 17.43
C THR A 163 -12.32 9.83 18.56
N LYS A 164 -11.66 8.73 18.93
CA LYS A 164 -10.70 8.64 20.04
C LYS A 164 -9.25 8.58 19.56
N VAL A 165 -9.00 7.99 18.39
CA VAL A 165 -7.68 7.59 17.90
C VAL A 165 -7.43 8.08 16.48
N GLN A 166 -6.18 8.47 16.20
CA GLN A 166 -5.62 8.50 14.87
C GLN A 166 -4.31 7.70 14.85
N SER A 167 -4.31 6.57 14.15
CA SER A 167 -3.18 5.64 14.12
C SER A 167 -2.69 5.35 12.71
N TYR A 168 -1.43 4.97 12.61
CA TYR A 168 -0.83 4.46 11.38
C TYR A 168 -0.72 2.94 11.45
N ILE A 169 -1.09 2.26 10.37
CA ILE A 169 -0.87 0.82 10.21
C ILE A 169 0.16 0.68 9.11
N GLU A 170 1.24 0.00 9.44
CA GLU A 170 2.43 -0.16 8.63
C GLU A 170 2.66 -1.67 8.51
N VAL A 171 2.67 -2.20 7.29
CA VAL A 171 2.70 -3.63 7.03
C VAL A 171 3.92 -4.01 6.21
N SER A 172 4.56 -5.11 6.57
CA SER A 172 5.78 -5.55 5.88
C SER A 172 5.84 -7.06 5.74
N LEU A 173 6.44 -7.53 4.64
CA LEU A 173 6.75 -8.95 4.44
C LEU A 173 8.15 -9.33 4.94
N ILE A 174 8.93 -8.37 5.43
CA ILE A 174 10.25 -8.61 6.03
C ILE A 174 10.08 -9.45 7.30
N ARG A 175 11.01 -10.37 7.54
CA ARG A 175 10.94 -11.36 8.64
C ARG A 175 12.13 -11.38 9.57
N ASP A 176 13.25 -10.81 9.15
CA ASP A 176 14.52 -10.88 9.83
C ASP A 176 14.84 -9.56 10.55
N ARG A 177 16.04 -9.48 11.13
CA ARG A 177 16.54 -8.28 11.83
C ARG A 177 16.48 -6.98 11.02
N SER A 178 16.35 -7.06 9.69
CA SER A 178 16.24 -5.85 8.87
C SER A 178 14.96 -5.06 9.13
N GLN A 179 13.93 -5.66 9.77
CA GLN A 179 12.74 -4.94 10.26
C GLN A 179 13.12 -3.71 11.10
N SER A 180 14.12 -3.80 11.97
CA SER A 180 14.50 -2.66 12.82
C SER A 180 15.01 -1.47 12.00
N ALA A 181 15.85 -1.72 11.00
CA ALA A 181 16.44 -0.66 10.19
C ALA A 181 15.49 -0.14 9.11
N LEU A 182 14.76 -1.04 8.45
CA LEU A 182 13.94 -0.74 7.28
C LEU A 182 12.51 -0.30 7.65
N GLU A 183 11.96 -0.79 8.76
CA GLU A 183 10.56 -0.51 9.15
C GLU A 183 10.49 0.33 10.43
N MET A 184 11.11 -0.12 11.52
CA MET A 184 10.90 0.51 12.83
C MET A 184 11.38 1.96 12.89
N ILE A 185 12.53 2.28 12.26
CA ILE A 185 13.05 3.66 12.22
C ILE A 185 12.11 4.59 11.42
N PRO A 186 11.69 4.26 10.18
CA PRO A 186 10.66 5.03 9.47
C PRO A 186 9.34 5.18 10.24
N ILE A 187 8.80 4.09 10.79
CA ILE A 187 7.53 4.10 11.53
C ILE A 187 7.60 5.07 12.72
N ALA A 188 8.67 4.99 13.51
CA ALA A 188 8.89 5.91 14.62
C ALA A 188 9.02 7.36 14.17
N ARG A 189 9.61 7.61 12.99
CA ARG A 189 9.72 8.96 12.41
C ARG A 189 8.35 9.50 12.01
N HIS A 190 7.58 8.71 11.26
CA HIS A 190 6.23 9.07 10.82
C HIS A 190 5.32 9.38 12.01
N LEU A 191 5.36 8.56 13.06
CA LEU A 191 4.57 8.78 14.27
C LEU A 191 4.97 10.05 15.03
N LYS A 192 6.27 10.32 15.17
CA LYS A 192 6.76 11.57 15.78
C LYS A 192 6.31 12.80 14.99
N GLU A 193 6.37 12.74 13.66
CA GLU A 193 5.91 13.82 12.78
C GLU A 193 4.41 14.03 12.90
N LEU A 194 3.63 12.95 12.94
CA LEU A 194 2.18 13.02 13.18
C LEU A 194 1.86 13.69 14.52
N ILE A 195 2.55 13.31 15.60
CA ILE A 195 2.33 13.90 16.93
C ILE A 195 2.74 15.37 16.94
N LYS A 196 3.91 15.71 16.37
CA LYS A 196 4.45 17.07 16.40
C LYS A 196 3.63 18.06 15.57
N ASN A 197 3.13 17.63 14.41
CA ASN A 197 2.51 18.52 13.43
C ASN A 197 0.98 18.58 13.54
N SER A 198 0.39 17.91 14.53
CA SER A 198 -1.06 17.80 14.65
C SER A 198 -1.59 18.55 15.87
N ALA A 199 -2.60 19.39 15.64
CA ALA A 199 -3.44 19.97 16.72
C ALA A 199 -4.53 18.99 17.19
N ASP A 200 -4.61 17.82 16.58
CA ASP A 200 -5.56 16.78 16.92
C ASP A 200 -5.29 16.24 18.33
N ILE A 201 -6.32 16.18 19.16
CA ILE A 201 -6.24 15.68 20.53
C ILE A 201 -6.39 14.16 20.64
N ARG A 202 -6.74 13.48 19.54
CA ARG A 202 -6.86 12.02 19.52
C ARG A 202 -5.55 11.36 19.86
N GLU A 203 -5.66 10.21 20.51
CA GLU A 203 -4.54 9.33 20.81
C GLU A 203 -3.86 8.87 19.53
N LYS A 204 -2.53 8.82 19.55
CA LYS A 204 -1.71 8.52 18.38
C LYS A 204 -0.75 7.39 18.69
N PHE A 205 -0.81 6.35 17.88
CA PHE A 205 0.11 5.23 17.92
C PHE A 205 0.28 4.65 16.52
N SER A 206 1.29 3.81 16.34
CA SER A 206 1.44 3.02 15.12
C SER A 206 1.24 1.54 15.43
N VAL A 207 0.73 0.80 14.45
CA VAL A 207 0.62 -0.65 14.47
C VAL A 207 1.51 -1.20 13.37
N PHE A 208 2.53 -1.96 13.75
CA PHE A 208 3.40 -2.66 12.80
C PHE A 208 2.97 -4.12 12.67
N VAL A 209 2.64 -4.55 11.45
CA VAL A 209 2.20 -5.93 11.18
C VAL A 209 3.14 -6.60 10.18
N ALA A 210 3.63 -7.80 10.51
CA ALA A 210 4.46 -8.59 9.61
C ALA A 210 4.21 -10.09 9.78
N PRO A 211 4.71 -10.99 8.89
CA PRO A 211 4.57 -12.43 9.08
C PRO A 211 5.04 -12.93 10.45
N ASN A 212 6.10 -12.33 10.98
CA ASN A 212 6.65 -12.50 12.31
C ASN A 212 7.31 -11.17 12.74
N ILE A 213 7.43 -10.93 14.05
CA ILE A 213 8.17 -9.78 14.57
C ILE A 213 9.50 -10.27 15.13
N HIS A 214 10.61 -9.79 14.58
CA HIS A 214 11.96 -10.05 15.08
C HIS A 214 12.18 -9.37 16.44
N ASP A 215 13.00 -9.95 17.30
CA ASP A 215 13.21 -9.44 18.66
C ASP A 215 13.83 -8.03 18.67
N ASP A 216 14.80 -7.75 17.79
CA ASP A 216 15.32 -6.39 17.59
C ASP A 216 14.25 -5.34 17.25
N ALA A 217 13.15 -5.74 16.59
CA ALA A 217 12.06 -4.82 16.27
C ALA A 217 11.18 -4.56 17.50
N LYS A 218 10.98 -5.57 18.35
CA LYS A 218 10.31 -5.43 19.66
C LYS A 218 11.13 -4.54 20.60
N GLU A 219 12.43 -4.81 20.71
CA GLU A 219 13.34 -4.01 21.53
C GLU A 219 13.36 -2.54 21.08
N TYR A 220 13.33 -2.30 19.76
CA TYR A 220 13.21 -0.94 19.25
C TYR A 220 11.88 -0.28 19.63
N ALA A 221 10.75 -1.00 19.56
CA ALA A 221 9.45 -0.46 19.97
C ALA A 221 9.43 -0.08 21.46
N GLU A 222 9.99 -0.93 22.33
CA GLU A 222 10.17 -0.66 23.76
C GLU A 222 11.07 0.56 24.00
N PHE A 223 12.20 0.64 23.29
CA PHE A 223 13.09 1.79 23.33
C PHE A 223 12.40 3.07 22.87
N ALA A 224 11.62 3.01 21.78
CA ALA A 224 10.88 4.14 21.26
C ALA A 224 9.88 4.67 22.28
N GLN A 225 9.16 3.78 22.96
CA GLN A 225 8.24 4.17 24.02
C GLN A 225 8.99 4.74 25.23
N PHE A 226 10.08 4.11 25.67
CA PHE A 226 10.89 4.61 26.79
C PHE A 226 11.46 6.01 26.52
N LYS A 227 12.14 6.17 25.39
CA LYS A 227 12.93 7.35 25.01
C LYS A 227 12.08 8.49 24.46
N HIS A 228 11.08 8.17 23.65
CA HIS A 228 10.32 9.15 22.87
C HIS A 228 8.85 9.26 23.28
N LYS A 229 8.35 8.38 24.17
CA LYS A 229 6.94 8.36 24.59
C LYS A 229 5.99 8.19 23.40
N ILE A 230 6.37 7.34 22.45
CA ILE A 230 5.54 6.96 21.31
C ILE A 230 5.27 5.46 21.35
N ASP A 231 4.01 5.08 21.13
CA ASP A 231 3.60 3.68 21.14
C ASP A 231 3.60 3.10 19.72
N ILE A 232 4.35 2.00 19.56
CA ILE A 232 4.37 1.20 18.33
C ILE A 232 3.99 -0.23 18.70
N CYS A 233 2.76 -0.64 18.38
CA CYS A 233 2.24 -1.97 18.66
C CYS A 233 2.68 -2.94 17.55
N CYS A 234 3.59 -3.86 17.87
CA CYS A 234 4.10 -4.84 16.91
C CYS A 234 3.33 -6.16 17.00
N TYR A 235 2.75 -6.61 15.88
CA TYR A 235 2.01 -7.87 15.82
C TYR A 235 2.49 -8.75 14.66
N ALA A 236 2.74 -10.04 14.96
CA ALA A 236 2.76 -11.04 13.90
C ALA A 236 1.35 -11.14 13.31
N ILE A 237 1.22 -11.45 12.01
CA ILE A 237 -0.07 -11.43 11.31
C ILE A 237 -1.16 -12.26 12.00
N ASN A 238 -0.79 -13.41 12.58
CA ASN A 238 -1.72 -14.27 13.32
C ASN A 238 -2.25 -13.59 14.59
N ASP A 239 -1.39 -12.87 15.30
CA ASP A 239 -1.74 -12.18 16.54
C ASP A 239 -2.53 -10.91 16.24
N PHE A 240 -2.18 -10.21 15.16
CA PHE A 240 -2.94 -9.07 14.66
C PHE A 240 -4.39 -9.46 14.33
N ILE A 241 -4.58 -10.55 13.57
CA ILE A 241 -5.91 -11.06 13.21
C ILE A 241 -6.72 -11.36 14.48
N LYS A 242 -6.14 -12.12 15.43
CA LYS A 242 -6.82 -12.42 16.70
C LYS A 242 -7.14 -11.17 17.50
N LYS A 243 -6.24 -10.19 17.52
CA LYS A 243 -6.42 -8.93 18.25
C LYS A 243 -7.61 -8.16 17.68
N VAL A 244 -7.65 -7.98 16.36
CA VAL A 244 -8.76 -7.32 15.65
C VAL A 244 -10.08 -8.06 15.83
N GLU A 245 -10.08 -9.41 15.75
CA GLU A 245 -11.29 -10.22 15.96
C GLU A 245 -11.86 -10.11 17.38
N ASN A 246 -11.00 -9.88 18.39
CA ASN A 246 -11.39 -9.79 19.79
C ASN A 246 -11.59 -8.33 20.29
N SER A 247 -11.40 -7.33 19.42
CA SER A 247 -11.54 -5.92 19.78
C SER A 247 -12.86 -5.36 19.26
N THR A 248 -13.59 -4.66 20.12
CA THR A 248 -14.83 -3.95 19.76
C THR A 248 -14.54 -2.52 19.32
N GLU A 249 -13.48 -1.91 19.88
CA GLU A 249 -13.05 -0.54 19.57
C GLU A 249 -11.60 -0.56 19.09
N TRP A 250 -11.24 0.35 18.18
CA TRP A 250 -9.89 0.40 17.63
C TRP A 250 -8.82 0.76 18.66
N LEU A 251 -9.15 1.56 19.67
CA LEU A 251 -8.25 1.89 20.78
C LEU A 251 -7.71 0.64 21.51
N GLN A 252 -8.51 -0.43 21.58
CA GLN A 252 -8.14 -1.68 22.26
C GLN A 252 -7.02 -2.45 21.56
N ILE A 253 -6.67 -2.07 20.32
CA ILE A 253 -5.48 -2.60 19.64
C ILE A 253 -4.21 -2.21 20.39
N ASN A 254 -4.18 -1.08 21.09
CA ASN A 254 -3.05 -0.69 21.91
C ASN A 254 -3.32 -1.02 23.39
N ASP A 255 -2.68 -2.10 23.88
CA ASP A 255 -2.82 -2.55 25.27
C ASP A 255 -2.31 -1.55 26.33
N ASN A 256 -1.49 -0.57 25.92
CA ASN A 256 -1.02 0.49 26.81
C ASN A 256 -2.08 1.58 27.07
N LEU A 257 -3.11 1.65 26.23
CA LEU A 257 -4.19 2.63 26.34
C LEU A 257 -5.38 1.99 27.04
N LYS A 258 -5.82 2.59 28.15
CA LYS A 258 -7.04 2.15 28.85
C LYS A 258 -8.26 2.62 28.06
N ALA A 259 -9.22 1.73 27.83
CA ALA A 259 -10.50 2.01 27.18
C ALA A 259 -11.40 2.95 28.00
#